data_AF-A0A671WB56-F1
#
_entry.id   AF-A0A671WB56-F1
#
_cell.length_a   1.000
_cell.length_b   1.000
_cell.length_c   1.000
_cell.angle_alpha   90.00
_cell.angle_beta   90.00
_cell.angle_gamma   90.00
#
_symmetry.space_group_name_H-M   'P 1'
#
loop_
_entity.id
_entity.type
_entity.pdbx_description
1 polymer ?
#
loop_
_entity_poly.entity_id
_entity_poly.type
_entity_poly.pdbx_seq_one_letter_code
_entity_poly.pdbx_strand_id
1 'polypeptide(L)'
;MSAVGNLVPARFLTIIAHLVIVITIFWSRENNVRACLPLDFTQEQYDDEDRKLVVALAVTLGLFAIELAGFFSGVSMFNCSQGLLSTGVHASASVALLFFLFEQWECDIYWWILAICSVLPAFVEILLFIAVFGLKKKPL
;
A
#
# COMPACT_ATOMS: atom_id res chain seq x y z
N MET A 1 -3.60 13.73 -25.32
CA MET A 1 -3.91 14.60 -24.16
C MET A 1 -5.03 14.07 -23.25
N SER A 2 -5.79 13.02 -23.61
CA SER A 2 -6.89 12.52 -22.76
C SER A 2 -6.46 11.66 -21.55
N ALA A 3 -5.37 10.88 -21.66
CA ALA A 3 -4.95 9.97 -20.59
C ALA A 3 -4.43 10.68 -19.32
N VAL A 4 -3.76 11.83 -19.47
CA VAL A 4 -3.22 12.61 -18.34
C VAL A 4 -4.34 13.30 -17.55
N GLY A 5 -5.43 13.69 -18.21
CA GLY A 5 -6.57 14.35 -17.57
C GLY A 5 -7.31 13.48 -16.55
N ASN A 6 -7.23 12.15 -16.69
CA ASN A 6 -7.89 11.19 -15.80
C ASN A 6 -6.94 10.57 -14.76
N LEU A 7 -5.70 11.07 -14.65
CA LEU A 7 -4.71 10.49 -13.74
C LEU A 7 -5.05 10.75 -12.27
N VAL A 8 -5.58 11.93 -11.97
CA VAL A 8 -6.04 12.30 -10.61
C VAL A 8 -7.11 11.34 -10.09
N PRO A 9 -8.25 11.13 -10.77
CA PRO A 9 -9.27 10.19 -10.31
C PRO A 9 -8.76 8.73 -10.33
N ALA A 10 -7.95 8.33 -11.32
CA ALA A 10 -7.40 6.98 -11.37
C ALA A 10 -6.52 6.68 -10.15
N ARG A 11 -5.60 7.60 -9.79
CA ARG A 11 -4.75 7.49 -8.60
C ARG A 11 -5.59 7.32 -7.34
N PHE A 12 -6.56 8.20 -7.13
CA PHE A 12 -7.46 8.12 -5.97
C PHE A 12 -8.14 6.74 -5.88
N LEU A 13 -8.76 6.28 -6.98
CA LEU A 13 -9.46 4.99 -7.00
C LEU A 13 -8.53 3.82 -6.69
N THR A 14 -7.31 3.81 -7.23
CA THR A 14 -6.34 2.73 -6.97
C THR A 14 -5.82 2.72 -5.53
N ILE A 15 -5.58 3.89 -4.93
CA ILE A 15 -5.21 3.98 -3.50
C ILE A 15 -6.35 3.42 -2.64
N ILE A 16 -7.59 3.85 -2.90
CA ILE A 16 -8.75 3.39 -2.13
C ILE A 16 -9.00 1.89 -2.31
N ALA A 17 -8.87 1.36 -3.54
CA ALA A 17 -9.01 -0.07 -3.79
C ALA A 17 -7.98 -0.89 -3.00
N HIS A 18 -6.70 -0.49 -3.06
CA HIS A 18 -5.64 -1.13 -2.28
C HIS A 18 -5.92 -1.03 -0.77
N LEU A 19 -6.34 0.14 -0.26
CA LEU A 19 -6.72 0.35 1.14
C LEU A 19 -7.84 -0.61 1.59
N VAL A 20 -8.92 -0.73 0.81
CA VAL A 20 -10.05 -1.61 1.15
C VAL A 20 -9.62 -3.07 1.19
N ILE A 21 -8.76 -3.51 0.26
CA ILE A 21 -8.24 -4.88 0.25
C ILE A 21 -7.35 -5.12 1.49
N VAL A 22 -6.49 -4.18 1.85
CA VAL A 22 -5.64 -4.27 3.05
C VAL A 22 -6.48 -4.37 4.33
N ILE A 23 -7.54 -3.57 4.46
CA ILE A 23 -8.47 -3.66 5.60
C ILE A 23 -9.18 -5.02 5.62
N THR A 24 -9.56 -5.52 4.45
CA THR A 24 -10.20 -6.83 4.32
C THR A 24 -9.26 -7.94 4.80
N ILE A 25 -8.01 -7.94 4.33
CA ILE A 25 -6.97 -8.88 4.79
C ILE A 25 -6.76 -8.74 6.30
N PHE A 26 -6.71 -7.52 6.83
CA PHE A 26 -6.55 -7.30 8.27
C PHE A 26 -7.62 -8.00 9.10
N TRP A 27 -8.87 -8.00 8.62
CA TRP A 27 -9.99 -8.70 9.27
C TRP A 27 -10.02 -10.21 9.02
N SER A 28 -9.49 -10.70 7.89
CA SER A 28 -9.54 -12.13 7.50
C SER A 28 -8.19 -12.86 7.57
N ARG A 29 -7.17 -12.27 8.19
CA ARG A 29 -5.76 -12.74 8.14
C ARG A 29 -5.51 -14.12 8.72
N GLU A 30 -6.41 -14.65 9.55
CA GLU A 30 -6.19 -15.94 10.24
C GLU A 30 -5.83 -17.07 9.27
N ASN A 31 -6.46 -17.10 8.09
CA ASN A 31 -6.18 -18.09 7.06
C ASN A 31 -4.78 -17.91 6.46
N ASN A 32 -4.38 -16.66 6.21
CA ASN A 32 -3.04 -16.36 5.71
C ASN A 32 -1.97 -16.75 6.74
N VAL A 33 -2.16 -16.41 8.01
CA VAL A 33 -1.21 -16.79 9.08
C VAL A 33 -1.04 -18.31 9.15
N ARG A 34 -2.13 -19.08 9.06
CA ARG A 34 -2.05 -20.55 9.06
C ARG A 34 -1.31 -21.11 7.85
N ALA A 35 -1.41 -20.46 6.69
CA ALA A 35 -0.67 -20.87 5.49
C ALA A 35 0.85 -20.70 5.64
N CYS A 36 1.30 -19.87 6.58
CA CYS A 36 2.72 -19.61 6.88
C CYS A 36 3.32 -20.63 7.86
N LEU A 37 2.49 -21.52 8.41
CA LEU A 37 2.87 -22.43 9.48
C LEU A 37 2.99 -23.87 9.00
N PRO A 38 3.83 -24.69 9.66
CA PRO A 38 3.85 -26.13 9.43
C PRO A 38 2.52 -26.79 9.85
N LEU A 39 2.28 -28.02 9.38
CA LEU A 39 1.07 -28.79 9.71
C LEU A 39 0.84 -28.93 11.23
N ASP A 40 1.92 -29.17 11.97
CA ASP A 40 1.93 -29.17 13.43
C ASP A 40 2.66 -27.91 13.92
N PHE A 41 1.90 -26.95 14.46
CA PHE A 41 2.44 -25.70 14.97
C PHE A 41 2.08 -25.48 16.43
N THR A 42 2.93 -24.72 17.11
CA THR A 42 2.68 -24.25 18.48
C THR A 42 1.97 -22.90 18.47
N GLN A 43 1.26 -22.57 19.56
CA GLN A 43 0.61 -21.26 19.67
C GLN A 43 1.60 -20.10 19.57
N GLU A 44 2.82 -20.27 20.10
CA GLU A 44 3.87 -19.23 20.04
C GLU A 44 4.29 -18.93 18.59
N GLN A 45 4.39 -19.94 17.73
CA GLN A 45 4.68 -19.74 16.30
C GLN A 45 3.54 -19.01 15.58
N TYR A 46 2.30 -19.36 15.91
CA TYR A 46 1.13 -18.67 15.37
C TYR A 46 1.12 -17.19 15.76
N ASP A 47 1.33 -16.90 17.05
CA ASP A 47 1.31 -15.54 17.57
C ASP A 47 2.45 -14.68 16.97
N ASP A 48 3.62 -15.28 16.70
CA ASP A 48 4.72 -14.56 16.05
C ASP A 48 4.41 -14.21 14.59
N GLU A 49 3.88 -15.15 13.81
CA GLU A 49 3.50 -14.89 12.41
C GLU A 49 2.30 -13.93 12.30
N ASP A 50 1.29 -14.06 13.16
CA ASP A 50 0.18 -13.10 13.23
C ASP A 50 0.69 -11.69 13.54
N ARG A 51 1.59 -11.57 14.52
CA ARG A 51 2.19 -10.29 14.90
C ARG A 51 2.97 -9.66 13.74
N LYS A 52 3.77 -10.43 13.00
CA LYS A 52 4.51 -9.94 11.82
C LYS A 52 3.54 -9.39 10.77
N LEU A 53 2.51 -10.15 10.43
CA LEU A 53 1.54 -9.74 9.41
C LEU A 53 0.73 -8.51 9.86
N VAL A 54 0.30 -8.45 11.13
CA VAL A 54 -0.39 -7.28 11.70
C VAL A 54 0.48 -6.02 11.64
N VAL A 55 1.77 -6.14 11.99
CA VAL A 55 2.71 -5.01 11.91
C VAL A 55 2.84 -4.54 10.45
N ALA A 56 3.02 -5.46 9.50
CA ALA A 56 3.13 -5.10 8.09
C ALA A 56 1.87 -4.38 7.59
N LEU A 57 0.68 -4.91 7.87
CA LEU A 57 -0.60 -4.29 7.49
C LEU A 57 -0.79 -2.92 8.14
N ALA A 58 -0.44 -2.77 9.43
CA ALA A 58 -0.54 -1.50 10.14
C ALA A 58 0.40 -0.42 9.56
N VAL A 59 1.62 -0.82 9.17
CA VAL A 59 2.54 0.07 8.45
C VAL A 59 1.94 0.49 7.11
N THR A 60 1.38 -0.45 6.34
CA THR A 60 0.70 -0.13 5.06
C THR A 60 -0.41 0.92 5.24
N LEU A 61 -1.23 0.79 6.28
CA LEU A 61 -2.27 1.78 6.60
C LEU A 61 -1.69 3.17 6.90
N GLY A 62 -0.57 3.24 7.63
CA GLY A 62 0.15 4.49 7.87
C GLY A 62 0.69 5.13 6.58
N LEU A 63 1.19 4.32 5.65
CA LEU A 63 1.69 4.80 4.36
C LEU A 63 0.57 5.36 3.48
N PHE A 64 -0.62 4.74 3.48
CA PHE A 64 -1.79 5.32 2.81
C PHE A 64 -2.17 6.68 3.38
N ALA A 65 -2.07 6.87 4.70
CA ALA A 65 -2.36 8.17 5.30
C ALA A 65 -1.42 9.28 4.78
N ILE A 66 -0.14 8.95 4.57
CA ILE A 66 0.84 9.88 3.98
C ILE A 66 0.47 10.22 2.53
N GLU A 67 0.19 9.23 1.71
CA GLU A 67 -0.20 9.45 0.31
C GLU A 67 -1.52 10.22 0.17
N LEU A 68 -2.53 9.88 0.96
CA LEU A 68 -3.80 10.58 0.96
C LEU A 68 -3.64 12.02 1.47
N ALA A 69 -2.80 12.26 2.47
CA ALA A 69 -2.51 13.62 2.94
C ALA A 69 -1.86 14.47 1.85
N GLY A 70 -0.89 13.92 1.11
CA GLY A 70 -0.23 14.65 0.03
C GLY A 70 -1.09 14.83 -1.22
N PHE A 71 -1.94 13.85 -1.50
CA PHE A 71 -2.99 13.97 -2.51
C PHE A 71 -4.01 15.06 -2.14
N PHE A 72 -4.63 15.00 -0.97
CA PHE A 72 -5.68 15.95 -0.57
C PHE A 72 -5.17 17.35 -0.23
N SER A 73 -3.91 17.50 0.18
CA SER A 73 -3.29 18.82 0.35
C SER A 73 -2.97 19.53 -0.97
N GLY A 74 -3.05 18.81 -2.10
CA GLY A 74 -2.73 19.34 -3.43
C GLY A 74 -1.23 19.38 -3.75
N VAL A 75 -0.38 18.87 -2.85
CA VAL A 75 1.09 18.84 -3.03
C VAL A 75 1.50 17.97 -4.21
N SER A 76 0.91 16.77 -4.33
CA SER A 76 1.24 15.80 -5.38
C SER A 76 0.08 15.51 -6.32
N MET A 77 -1.08 16.13 -6.12
CA MET A 77 -2.30 15.84 -6.88
C MET A 77 -2.08 15.98 -8.40
N PHE A 78 -1.37 17.03 -8.82
CA PHE A 78 -1.12 17.33 -10.24
C PHE A 78 0.23 16.81 -10.75
N ASN A 79 1.01 16.15 -9.88
CA ASN A 79 2.30 15.61 -10.25
C ASN A 79 2.13 14.35 -11.11
N CYS A 80 2.36 14.48 -12.42
CA CYS A 80 2.13 13.37 -13.35
C CYS A 80 3.02 12.15 -13.10
N SER A 81 4.27 12.35 -12.64
CA SER A 81 5.20 11.24 -12.39
C SER A 81 4.76 10.44 -11.15
N GLN A 82 4.45 11.14 -10.05
CA GLN A 82 3.92 10.50 -8.85
C GLN A 82 2.54 9.89 -9.09
N GLY A 83 1.70 10.55 -9.88
CA GLY A 83 0.41 10.01 -10.30
C GLY A 83 0.54 8.68 -11.03
N LEU A 84 1.41 8.59 -12.04
CA LEU A 84 1.63 7.36 -12.79
C LEU A 84 2.25 6.25 -11.93
N LEU A 85 3.26 6.59 -11.12
CA LEU A 85 3.91 5.65 -10.22
C LEU A 85 2.89 5.06 -9.23
N SER A 86 2.22 5.93 -8.47
CA SER A 86 1.23 5.55 -7.45
C SER A 86 0.10 4.73 -8.08
N THR A 87 -0.51 5.19 -9.19
CA THR A 87 -1.57 4.42 -9.88
C THR A 87 -1.08 3.02 -10.30
N GLY A 88 0.10 2.93 -10.90
CA GLY A 88 0.66 1.66 -11.36
C GLY A 88 0.89 0.69 -10.20
N VAL A 89 1.60 1.12 -9.17
CA VAL A 89 1.96 0.23 -8.05
C VAL A 89 0.77 -0.15 -7.19
N HIS A 90 -0.20 0.76 -6.93
CA HIS A 90 -1.41 0.38 -6.20
C HIS A 90 -2.30 -0.55 -7.01
N ALA A 91 -2.44 -0.34 -8.33
CA ALA A 91 -3.20 -1.27 -9.17
C ALA A 91 -2.56 -2.68 -9.18
N SER A 92 -1.24 -2.76 -9.30
CA SER A 92 -0.51 -4.03 -9.22
C SER A 92 -0.66 -4.68 -7.84
N ALA A 93 -0.58 -3.91 -6.76
CA ALA A 93 -0.84 -4.41 -5.42
C ALA A 93 -2.28 -4.91 -5.26
N SER A 94 -3.29 -4.20 -5.76
CA SER A 94 -4.67 -4.67 -5.69
C SER A 94 -4.82 -6.04 -6.34
N VAL A 95 -4.22 -6.28 -7.51
CA VAL A 95 -4.25 -7.61 -8.14
C VAL A 95 -3.52 -8.64 -7.29
N ALA A 96 -2.28 -8.37 -6.88
CA ALA A 96 -1.48 -9.31 -6.09
C ALA A 96 -2.12 -9.66 -4.73
N LEU A 97 -2.72 -8.68 -4.07
CA LEU A 97 -3.37 -8.88 -2.77
C LEU A 97 -4.71 -9.62 -2.87
N LEU A 98 -5.39 -9.56 -4.02
CA LEU A 98 -6.55 -10.42 -4.24
C LEU A 98 -6.11 -11.90 -4.32
N PHE A 99 -4.99 -12.20 -4.99
CA PHE A 99 -4.42 -13.56 -4.94
C PHE A 99 -3.98 -13.92 -3.51
N PHE A 100 -3.32 -13.01 -2.80
CA PHE A 100 -2.96 -13.23 -1.41
C PHE A 100 -4.17 -13.59 -0.54
N LEU A 101 -5.29 -12.89 -0.73
CA LEU A 101 -6.53 -13.11 0.01
C LEU A 101 -7.21 -14.44 -0.34
N PHE A 102 -7.34 -14.77 -1.63
CA PHE A 102 -8.11 -15.95 -2.07
C PHE A 102 -7.30 -17.24 -2.08
N GLU A 103 -6.04 -17.18 -2.49
CA GLU A 103 -5.14 -18.34 -2.59
C GLU A 103 -4.32 -18.56 -1.32
N GLN A 104 -4.59 -17.79 -0.26
CA GLN A 104 -3.98 -17.94 1.07
C GLN A 104 -2.44 -17.99 1.02
N TRP A 105 -1.85 -17.02 0.32
CA TRP A 105 -0.39 -16.96 0.16
C TRP A 105 0.34 -16.79 1.50
N GLU A 106 1.57 -17.29 1.53
CA GLU A 106 2.49 -17.16 2.66
C GLU A 106 2.80 -15.69 3.01
N CYS A 107 3.04 -15.45 4.30
CA CYS A 107 3.13 -14.13 4.93
C CYS A 107 4.31 -13.33 4.40
N ASP A 108 5.40 -14.00 4.05
CA ASP A 108 6.60 -13.38 3.49
C ASP A 108 6.33 -12.63 2.19
N ILE A 109 5.36 -13.11 1.39
CA ILE A 109 4.98 -12.46 0.13
C ILE A 109 4.38 -11.08 0.40
N TYR A 110 3.66 -10.90 1.51
CA TYR A 110 3.09 -9.60 1.87
C TYR A 110 4.17 -8.53 2.07
N TRP A 111 5.31 -8.89 2.67
CA TRP A 111 6.43 -7.96 2.88
C TRP A 111 7.03 -7.43 1.57
N TRP A 112 7.11 -8.28 0.55
CA TRP A 112 7.53 -7.87 -0.79
C TRP A 112 6.53 -6.92 -1.44
N ILE A 113 5.23 -7.20 -1.31
CA ILE A 113 4.16 -6.33 -1.82
C ILE A 113 4.21 -4.98 -1.09
N LEU A 114 4.35 -4.95 0.23
CA LEU A 114 4.50 -3.72 1.03
C LEU A 114 5.69 -2.88 0.54
N ALA A 115 6.86 -3.48 0.38
CA ALA A 115 8.08 -2.78 -0.02
C ALA A 115 7.94 -2.10 -1.39
N ILE A 116 7.41 -2.81 -2.38
CA ILE A 116 7.33 -2.31 -3.76
C ILE A 116 6.11 -1.41 -3.95
N CYS A 117 4.97 -1.80 -3.40
CA CYS A 117 3.68 -1.20 -3.74
C CYS A 117 3.14 -0.18 -2.74
N SER A 118 3.80 -0.02 -1.58
CA SER A 118 3.38 0.94 -0.55
C SER A 118 4.54 1.81 -0.06
N VAL A 119 5.71 1.24 0.19
CA VAL A 119 6.88 2.04 0.66
C VAL A 119 7.38 2.96 -0.45
N LEU A 120 7.55 2.46 -1.67
CA LEU A 120 8.04 3.25 -2.80
C LEU A 120 7.18 4.50 -3.10
N PRO A 121 5.85 4.40 -3.31
CA PRO A 121 5.04 5.58 -3.62
C PRO A 121 4.94 6.55 -2.43
N ALA A 122 4.85 6.05 -1.19
CA ALA A 122 4.85 6.90 0.01
C ALA A 122 6.20 7.60 0.23
N PHE A 123 7.32 6.97 -0.09
CA PHE A 123 8.64 7.60 -0.03
C PHE A 123 8.73 8.78 -0.99
N VAL A 124 8.28 8.61 -2.24
CA VAL A 124 8.23 9.72 -3.20
C VAL A 124 7.30 10.84 -2.71
N GLU A 125 6.17 10.48 -2.07
CA GLU A 125 5.27 11.46 -1.47
C GLU A 125 5.96 12.31 -0.40
N ILE A 126 6.72 11.68 0.51
CA ILE A 126 7.48 12.37 1.56
C ILE A 126 8.50 13.33 0.93
N LEU A 127 9.21 12.92 -0.13
CA LEU A 127 10.15 13.79 -0.84
C LEU A 127 9.44 15.01 -1.45
N LEU A 128 8.24 14.84 -2.00
CA LEU A 128 7.44 15.96 -2.52
C LEU A 128 6.98 16.90 -1.42
N PHE A 129 6.56 16.38 -0.26
CA PHE A 129 6.25 17.20 0.92
C PHE A 129 7.45 18.04 1.36
N ILE A 130 8.63 17.43 1.47
CA ILE A 130 9.87 18.14 1.85
C ILE A 130 10.22 19.20 0.78
N ALA A 131 10.06 18.87 -0.51
CA ALA A 131 10.33 19.80 -1.59
C ALA A 131 9.40 21.03 -1.57
N VAL A 132 8.10 20.82 -1.34
CA VAL A 132 7.12 21.91 -1.35
C VAL A 132 7.17 22.74 -0.07
N PHE A 133 7.16 22.12 1.11
CA PHE A 133 7.13 22.86 2.37
C PHE A 133 8.51 23.27 2.89
N GLY A 134 9.50 22.37 2.77
CA GLY A 134 10.86 22.63 3.25
C GLY A 134 11.65 23.53 2.30
N LEU A 135 11.64 23.19 1.00
CA LEU A 135 12.41 23.93 -0.01
C LEU A 135 11.60 25.02 -0.73
N LYS A 136 10.32 25.21 -0.37
CA LYS A 136 9.39 26.18 -0.98
C LYS A 136 9.29 26.06 -2.51
N LYS A 137 9.49 24.87 -3.07
CA LYS A 137 9.26 24.62 -4.50
C LYS A 137 7.77 24.72 -4.79
N LYS A 138 7.42 25.23 -5.97
CA LYS A 138 6.02 25.21 -6.40
C LYS A 138 5.55 23.76 -6.51
N PRO A 139 4.34 23.44 -6.03
CA PRO A 139 3.73 22.14 -6.33
C PRO A 139 3.60 22.02 -7.85
N LEU A 140 4.17 20.95 -8.39
CA LEU A 140 4.15 20.60 -9.82
C LEU A 140 3.11 19.52 -10.04
#